data_AF-A0A6P0U4I1-F1
#
_entry.id   AF-A0A6P0U4I1-F1
#
_cell.length_a   1.000
_cell.length_b   1.000
_cell.length_c   1.000
_cell.angle_alpha   90.00
_cell.angle_beta   90.00
_cell.angle_gamma   90.00
#
_symmetry.space_group_name_H-M   'P 1'
#
loop_
_entity.id
_entity.type
_entity.pdbx_description
1 polymer ?
#
loop_
_entity_poly.entity_id
_entity_poly.type
_entity_poly.pdbx_seq_one_letter_code
_entity_poly.pdbx_strand_id
1 'polypeptide(L)'
;EAGAKLYDLLIKPIESHLKIINAKTIIYAPDGQLRYVPLAALYDGEKWLVEKFKINNITAASLMDLTPKTEINPLVLAGALTEGNYNFQVGKKNFGFEGLPFAGVEVEKLATMFPQTNKLLGNAFTKKAMESQMDKYNIVHFATHAAFVNGHPEESFILFGDGTRASLLDVTDWNLSNVELVVLSACQTGVGKQLGNGVEILGFGYQIQEAGALATLATLWQVDDQGTHEFMNDFYAALKNGATKSEAVQKAQISMINSEFSHPYYWAPFILIGNGF
;
A
#
# COMPACT_ATOMS: atom_id res chain seq x y z
N GLU A 1 -5.12 13.50 19.41
CA GLU A 1 -5.57 14.92 19.29
C GLU A 1 -5.74 15.38 17.84
N ALA A 2 -4.71 15.35 16.98
CA ALA A 2 -4.83 15.80 15.59
C ALA A 2 -5.91 15.05 14.77
N GLY A 3 -5.99 13.72 14.92
CA GLY A 3 -7.02 12.90 14.26
C GLY A 3 -8.46 13.26 14.65
N ALA A 4 -8.68 13.75 15.87
CA ALA A 4 -10.01 14.21 16.31
C ALA A 4 -10.37 15.58 15.71
N LYS A 5 -9.41 16.51 15.67
CA LYS A 5 -9.60 17.80 14.99
C LYS A 5 -9.91 17.63 13.50
N LEU A 6 -9.20 16.73 12.83
CA LEU A 6 -9.47 16.42 11.41
C LEU A 6 -10.81 15.69 11.23
N TYR A 7 -11.22 14.82 12.16
CA TYR A 7 -12.56 14.22 12.15
C TYR A 7 -13.65 15.29 12.20
N ASP A 8 -13.54 16.25 13.13
CA ASP A 8 -14.49 17.35 13.29
C ASP A 8 -14.59 18.22 12.03
N LEU A 9 -13.49 18.39 11.30
CA LEU A 9 -13.45 19.19 10.07
C LEU A 9 -13.95 18.43 8.84
N LEU A 10 -13.61 17.16 8.70
CA LEU A 10 -13.81 16.41 7.45
C LEU A 10 -15.02 15.48 7.48
N ILE A 11 -15.28 14.81 8.60
CA ILE A 11 -16.29 13.73 8.68
C ILE A 11 -17.55 14.19 9.39
N LYS A 12 -17.41 14.88 10.52
CA LYS A 12 -18.55 15.34 11.33
C LYS A 12 -19.60 16.14 10.53
N PRO A 13 -19.24 17.03 9.57
CA PRO A 13 -20.23 17.76 8.79
C PRO A 13 -21.10 16.88 7.88
N ILE A 14 -20.64 15.68 7.54
CA ILE A 14 -21.33 14.74 6.64
C ILE A 14 -21.82 13.45 7.34
N GLU A 15 -21.55 13.29 8.64
CA GLU A 15 -21.79 12.03 9.36
C GLU A 15 -23.27 11.60 9.34
N SER A 16 -24.19 12.56 9.45
CA SER A 16 -25.63 12.30 9.38
C SER A 16 -26.04 11.76 8.00
N HIS A 17 -25.48 12.31 6.92
CA HIS A 17 -25.73 11.83 5.57
C HIS A 17 -25.17 10.42 5.35
N LEU A 18 -23.96 10.14 5.84
CA LEU A 18 -23.36 8.79 5.79
C LEU A 18 -24.25 7.75 6.50
N LYS A 19 -24.85 8.13 7.64
CA LYS A 19 -25.80 7.28 8.38
C LYS A 19 -27.10 7.07 7.60
N ILE A 20 -27.68 8.13 7.01
CA ILE A 20 -28.94 8.07 6.24
C ILE A 20 -28.82 7.12 5.05
N ILE A 21 -27.70 7.14 4.33
CA ILE A 21 -27.49 6.28 3.17
C ILE A 21 -26.93 4.89 3.55
N ASN A 22 -26.78 4.60 4.85
CA ASN A 22 -26.14 3.38 5.36
C ASN A 22 -24.78 3.10 4.69
N ALA A 23 -23.96 4.15 4.54
CA ALA A 23 -22.67 4.05 3.88
C ALA A 23 -21.78 3.01 4.57
N LYS A 24 -21.14 2.16 3.76
CA LYS A 24 -20.13 1.19 4.23
C LYS A 24 -18.71 1.54 3.80
N THR A 25 -18.59 2.40 2.79
CA THR A 25 -17.32 2.80 2.20
C THR A 25 -17.27 4.31 2.02
N ILE A 26 -16.12 4.90 2.32
CA ILE A 26 -15.76 6.26 1.94
C ILE A 26 -14.72 6.17 0.83
N ILE A 27 -15.08 6.70 -0.35
CA ILE A 27 -14.13 6.90 -1.45
C ILE A 27 -13.50 8.28 -1.26
N TYR A 28 -12.17 8.32 -1.17
CA TYR A 28 -11.41 9.50 -0.80
C TYR A 28 -10.57 10.01 -1.97
N ALA A 29 -10.87 11.22 -2.43
CA ALA A 29 -10.11 11.93 -3.47
C ALA A 29 -9.43 13.17 -2.84
N PRO A 30 -8.27 13.00 -2.17
CA PRO A 30 -7.60 14.11 -1.50
C PRO A 30 -6.87 15.06 -2.46
N ASP A 31 -6.77 16.32 -2.05
CA ASP A 31 -5.92 17.33 -2.69
C ASP A 31 -4.99 18.03 -1.69
N GLY A 32 -3.86 18.54 -2.18
CA GLY A 32 -2.81 19.15 -1.38
C GLY A 32 -2.36 18.24 -0.23
N GLN A 33 -2.13 18.84 0.95
CA GLN A 33 -1.62 18.11 2.12
C GLN A 33 -2.58 17.03 2.66
N LEU A 34 -3.85 17.02 2.23
CA LEU A 34 -4.79 15.96 2.59
C LEU A 34 -4.38 14.58 2.04
N ARG A 35 -3.48 14.53 1.05
CA ARG A 35 -2.88 13.29 0.55
C ARG A 35 -2.06 12.54 1.60
N TYR A 36 -1.53 13.25 2.60
CA TYR A 36 -0.80 12.65 3.73
C TYR A 36 -1.71 12.19 4.88
N VAL A 37 -3.02 12.48 4.81
CA VAL A 37 -3.93 12.19 5.92
C VAL A 37 -4.46 10.75 5.81
N PRO A 38 -4.14 9.88 6.78
CA PRO A 38 -4.75 8.56 6.88
C PRO A 38 -6.19 8.70 7.36
N LEU A 39 -7.16 8.77 6.43
CA LEU A 39 -8.57 8.98 6.80
C LEU A 39 -9.08 7.89 7.78
N ALA A 40 -8.54 6.67 7.65
CA ALA A 40 -8.76 5.54 8.55
C ALA A 40 -8.51 5.87 10.04
N ALA A 41 -7.54 6.74 10.33
CA ALA A 41 -7.15 7.13 11.69
C ALA A 41 -7.76 8.45 12.18
N LEU A 42 -8.79 8.96 11.50
CA LEU A 42 -9.63 9.98 12.10
C LEU A 42 -10.44 9.39 13.26
N TYR A 43 -10.56 10.14 14.35
CA TYR A 43 -11.12 9.64 15.61
C TYR A 43 -12.30 10.50 16.03
N ASP A 44 -13.43 9.88 16.33
CA ASP A 44 -14.65 10.61 16.72
C ASP A 44 -14.75 10.87 18.24
N GLY A 45 -13.80 10.37 19.03
CA GLY A 45 -13.83 10.38 20.50
C GLY A 45 -14.10 9.01 21.13
N GLU A 46 -14.55 8.03 20.33
CA GLU A 46 -14.85 6.67 20.76
C GLU A 46 -14.13 5.63 19.88
N LYS A 47 -14.26 5.75 18.55
CA LYS A 47 -13.77 4.82 17.54
C LYS A 47 -12.99 5.52 16.43
N TRP A 48 -12.04 4.77 15.85
CA TRP A 48 -11.39 5.16 14.61
C TRP A 48 -12.36 5.04 13.43
N LEU A 49 -12.19 5.87 12.41
CA LEU A 49 -13.06 5.88 11.24
C LEU A 49 -13.06 4.52 10.52
N VAL A 50 -11.90 3.83 10.51
CA VAL A 50 -11.75 2.49 9.93
C VAL A 50 -12.63 1.43 10.60
N GLU A 51 -12.98 1.59 11.87
CA GLU A 51 -13.89 0.66 12.56
C GLU A 51 -15.34 0.82 12.08
N LYS A 52 -15.65 1.90 11.37
CA LYS A 52 -17.00 2.20 10.86
C LYS A 52 -17.11 2.07 9.34
N PHE A 53 -16.07 2.45 8.62
CA PHE A 53 -16.09 2.54 7.16
C PHE A 53 -14.83 1.94 6.54
N LYS A 54 -15.02 1.30 5.40
CA LYS A 54 -13.92 1.01 4.46
C LYS A 54 -13.44 2.31 3.86
N ILE A 55 -12.13 2.51 3.80
CA ILE A 55 -11.54 3.71 3.19
C ILE A 55 -10.80 3.27 1.93
N ASN A 56 -11.11 3.92 0.81
CA ASN A 56 -10.45 3.65 -0.47
C ASN A 56 -10.07 4.97 -1.15
N ASN A 57 -8.79 5.16 -1.41
CA ASN A 57 -8.28 6.34 -2.10
C ASN A 57 -8.44 6.15 -3.61
N ILE A 58 -8.77 7.23 -4.31
CA ILE A 58 -8.86 7.22 -5.78
C ILE A 58 -7.97 8.29 -6.39
N THR A 59 -7.53 8.01 -7.61
CA THR A 59 -6.86 8.98 -8.48
C THR A 59 -7.78 9.31 -9.66
N ALA A 60 -7.37 10.22 -10.54
CA ALA A 60 -8.10 10.49 -11.77
C ALA A 60 -8.26 9.23 -12.64
N ALA A 61 -7.29 8.30 -12.63
CA ALA A 61 -7.37 7.03 -13.37
C ALA A 61 -8.48 6.12 -12.83
N SER A 62 -8.75 6.14 -11.51
CA SER A 62 -9.77 5.28 -10.90
C SER A 62 -11.20 5.75 -11.15
N LEU A 63 -11.42 7.01 -11.57
CA LEU A 63 -12.78 7.55 -11.79
C LEU A 63 -13.54 6.81 -12.89
N MET A 64 -12.82 6.14 -13.80
CA MET A 64 -13.39 5.51 -14.98
C MET A 64 -13.88 4.08 -14.70
N ASP A 65 -13.36 3.41 -13.65
CA ASP A 65 -13.75 2.05 -13.31
C ASP A 65 -13.55 1.72 -11.82
N LEU A 66 -14.68 1.67 -11.09
CA LEU A 66 -14.77 1.16 -9.72
C LEU A 66 -15.71 -0.06 -9.65
N THR A 67 -15.88 -0.75 -10.77
CA THR A 67 -16.78 -1.90 -10.87
C THR A 67 -16.23 -3.02 -9.99
N PRO A 68 -17.04 -3.57 -9.05
CA PRO A 68 -16.60 -4.69 -8.23
C PRO A 68 -16.24 -5.89 -9.09
N LYS A 69 -15.11 -6.54 -8.81
CA LYS A 69 -14.75 -7.81 -9.46
C LYS A 69 -15.12 -8.96 -8.54
N THR A 70 -16.06 -9.79 -8.98
CA THR A 70 -16.71 -10.80 -8.13
C THR A 70 -15.89 -12.08 -7.88
N GLU A 71 -14.81 -12.32 -8.61
CA GLU A 71 -13.98 -13.53 -8.41
C GLU A 71 -12.50 -13.23 -8.68
N ILE A 72 -11.71 -13.14 -7.61
CA ILE A 72 -10.25 -13.21 -7.71
C ILE A 72 -9.87 -14.65 -7.36
N ASN A 73 -9.33 -15.42 -8.30
CA ASN A 73 -8.53 -16.61 -8.00
C ASN A 73 -7.09 -16.12 -7.82
N PRO A 74 -6.60 -15.88 -6.59
CA PRO A 74 -5.36 -15.13 -6.42
C PRO A 74 -4.17 -15.96 -6.92
N LEU A 75 -3.50 -15.44 -7.94
CA LEU A 75 -2.25 -15.95 -8.48
C LEU A 75 -1.21 -14.89 -8.19
N VAL A 76 -0.30 -15.21 -7.27
CA VAL A 76 0.56 -14.23 -6.62
C VAL A 76 2.01 -14.36 -7.10
N LEU A 77 2.61 -13.24 -7.50
CA LEU A 77 4.05 -13.08 -7.64
C LEU A 77 4.55 -12.27 -6.44
N ALA A 78 5.45 -12.83 -5.64
CA ALA A 78 5.93 -12.20 -4.43
C ALA A 78 7.46 -12.09 -4.42
N GLY A 79 7.96 -10.89 -4.18
CA GLY A 79 9.38 -10.58 -4.05
C GLY A 79 9.72 -10.08 -2.65
N ALA A 80 10.83 -10.53 -2.07
CA ALA A 80 11.29 -10.05 -0.76
C ALA A 80 12.77 -9.70 -0.72
N LEU A 81 13.08 -8.54 -0.14
CA LEU A 81 14.44 -8.15 0.23
C LEU A 81 14.75 -8.67 1.64
N THR A 82 15.40 -9.82 1.73
CA THR A 82 15.65 -10.50 3.02
C THR A 82 17.00 -10.16 3.65
N GLU A 83 17.96 -9.72 2.84
CA GLU A 83 19.34 -9.46 3.26
C GLU A 83 19.99 -8.39 2.36
N GLY A 84 21.14 -7.89 2.80
CA GLY A 84 21.92 -6.88 2.08
C GLY A 84 22.00 -5.54 2.81
N ASN A 85 22.93 -4.70 2.37
CA ASN A 85 23.07 -3.32 2.84
C ASN A 85 23.37 -2.46 1.61
N TYR A 86 22.46 -1.54 1.31
CA TYR A 86 22.48 -0.75 0.11
C TYR A 86 22.46 0.73 0.47
N ASN A 87 23.41 1.49 -0.08
CA ASN A 87 23.48 2.92 0.13
C ASN A 87 23.28 3.61 -1.22
N PHE A 88 22.25 4.46 -1.29
CA PHE A 88 21.93 5.22 -2.49
C PHE A 88 21.97 6.71 -2.19
N GLN A 89 22.46 7.47 -3.16
CA GLN A 89 22.23 8.90 -3.18
C GLN A 89 20.96 9.18 -3.98
N VAL A 90 20.05 9.93 -3.36
CA VAL A 90 18.79 10.37 -3.97
C VAL A 90 18.71 11.87 -3.74
N GLY A 91 18.76 12.64 -4.83
CA GLY A 91 19.10 14.05 -4.83
C GLY A 91 20.40 14.35 -4.06
N LYS A 92 20.27 15.11 -2.96
CA LYS A 92 21.40 15.52 -2.10
C LYS A 92 21.50 14.72 -0.79
N LYS A 93 20.74 13.64 -0.65
CA LYS A 93 20.68 12.84 0.58
C LYS A 93 21.11 11.41 0.32
N ASN A 94 21.75 10.82 1.33
CA ASN A 94 22.08 9.40 1.33
C ASN A 94 20.99 8.63 2.07
N PHE A 95 20.60 7.50 1.49
CA PHE A 95 19.67 6.54 2.06
C PHE A 95 20.38 5.21 2.21
N GLY A 96 20.39 4.71 3.44
CA GLY A 96 20.81 3.35 3.75
C GLY A 96 19.57 2.47 3.87
N PHE A 97 19.58 1.35 3.15
CA PHE A 97 18.56 0.31 3.24
C PHE A 97 19.23 -1.00 3.60
N GLU A 98 18.63 -1.69 4.56
CA GLU A 98 19.09 -3.01 5.01
C GLU A 98 18.04 -4.05 4.65
N GLY A 99 18.46 -5.31 4.62
CA GLY A 99 17.54 -6.44 4.53
C GLY A 99 16.46 -6.37 5.61
N LEU A 100 15.26 -6.82 5.27
CA LEU A 100 14.10 -6.85 6.15
C LEU A 100 13.92 -8.30 6.69
N PRO A 101 14.25 -8.57 7.96
CA PRO A 101 14.18 -9.92 8.51
C PRO A 101 12.79 -10.58 8.38
N PHE A 102 11.71 -9.81 8.51
CA PHE A 102 10.35 -10.32 8.44
C PHE A 102 9.78 -10.34 7.02
N ALA A 103 10.37 -9.64 6.05
CA ALA A 103 9.92 -9.66 4.65
C ALA A 103 9.94 -11.08 4.04
N GLY A 104 10.98 -11.87 4.36
CA GLY A 104 11.04 -13.27 3.94
C GLY A 104 9.94 -14.11 4.60
N VAL A 105 9.71 -13.91 5.89
CA VAL A 105 8.67 -14.62 6.66
C VAL A 105 7.27 -14.28 6.14
N GLU A 106 7.03 -13.02 5.79
CA GLU A 106 5.81 -12.54 5.14
C GLU A 106 5.53 -13.27 3.83
N VAL A 107 6.50 -13.33 2.92
CA VAL A 107 6.33 -14.01 1.63
C VAL A 107 6.14 -15.53 1.80
N GLU A 108 6.81 -16.16 2.76
CA GLU A 108 6.61 -17.59 3.05
C GLU A 108 5.20 -17.87 3.62
N LYS A 109 4.70 -16.99 4.48
CA LYS A 109 3.34 -17.09 5.04
C LYS A 109 2.29 -16.89 3.95
N LEU A 110 2.50 -15.90 3.08
CA LEU A 110 1.69 -15.66 1.89
C LEU A 110 1.62 -16.89 0.97
N ALA A 111 2.77 -17.51 0.69
CA ALA A 111 2.84 -18.72 -0.13
C ALA A 111 2.15 -19.94 0.53
N THR A 112 2.09 -19.98 1.86
CA THR A 112 1.30 -20.99 2.58
C THR A 112 -0.21 -20.77 2.39
N MET A 113 -0.64 -19.50 2.33
CA MET A 113 -2.04 -19.16 2.08
C MET A 113 -2.47 -19.40 0.63
N PHE A 114 -1.58 -19.10 -0.32
CA PHE A 114 -1.78 -19.26 -1.76
C PHE A 114 -0.67 -20.15 -2.35
N PRO A 115 -0.87 -21.49 -2.41
CA PRO A 115 0.19 -22.42 -2.80
C PRO A 115 0.76 -22.26 -4.21
N GLN A 116 0.07 -21.52 -5.09
CA GLN A 116 0.54 -21.19 -6.44
C GLN A 116 1.39 -19.91 -6.49
N THR A 117 1.74 -19.34 -5.32
CA THR A 117 2.60 -18.16 -5.24
C THR A 117 3.98 -18.47 -5.80
N ASN A 118 4.42 -17.69 -6.78
CA ASN A 118 5.83 -17.69 -7.18
C ASN A 118 6.59 -16.69 -6.32
N LYS A 119 7.59 -17.17 -5.58
CA LYS A 119 8.37 -16.38 -4.64
C LYS A 119 9.79 -16.17 -5.14
N LEU A 120 10.25 -14.93 -5.07
CA LEU A 120 11.63 -14.53 -5.31
C LEU A 120 12.17 -13.88 -4.03
N LEU A 121 13.25 -14.42 -3.47
CA LEU A 121 13.81 -13.96 -2.19
C LEU A 121 15.28 -13.56 -2.38
N GLY A 122 15.72 -12.54 -1.64
CA GLY A 122 17.12 -12.10 -1.63
C GLY A 122 17.63 -11.82 -3.05
N ASN A 123 18.81 -12.37 -3.40
CA ASN A 123 19.41 -12.15 -4.73
C ASN A 123 18.58 -12.66 -5.93
N ALA A 124 17.58 -13.54 -5.71
CA ALA A 124 16.67 -13.95 -6.78
C ALA A 124 15.57 -12.92 -7.06
N PHE A 125 15.26 -12.06 -6.09
CA PHE A 125 14.32 -10.95 -6.23
C PHE A 125 14.98 -9.80 -6.99
N THR A 126 15.08 -9.93 -8.31
CA THR A 126 15.66 -8.90 -9.19
C THR A 126 14.57 -8.17 -9.96
N LYS A 127 14.85 -6.91 -10.36
CA LYS A 127 13.96 -6.13 -11.23
C LYS A 127 13.54 -6.94 -12.48
N LYS A 128 14.53 -7.48 -13.19
CA LYS A 128 14.32 -8.28 -14.41
C LYS A 128 13.48 -9.53 -14.16
N ALA A 129 13.74 -10.26 -13.08
CA ALA A 129 12.99 -11.49 -12.77
C ALA A 129 11.52 -11.18 -12.49
N MET A 130 11.23 -10.08 -11.80
CA MET A 130 9.86 -9.63 -11.56
C MET A 130 9.19 -9.18 -12.86
N GLU A 131 9.77 -8.20 -13.56
CA GLU A 131 9.20 -7.62 -14.80
C GLU A 131 8.90 -8.65 -15.89
N SER A 132 9.71 -9.71 -16.00
CA SER A 132 9.54 -10.75 -17.03
C SER A 132 8.29 -11.63 -16.87
N GLN A 133 7.53 -11.47 -15.79
CA GLN A 133 6.41 -12.36 -15.49
C GLN A 133 5.24 -11.72 -14.76
N MET A 134 5.31 -10.45 -14.32
CA MET A 134 4.22 -9.78 -13.57
C MET A 134 2.85 -9.90 -14.28
N ASP A 135 2.85 -9.84 -15.62
CA ASP A 135 1.64 -9.95 -16.46
C ASP A 135 0.95 -11.31 -16.40
N LYS A 136 1.57 -12.34 -15.82
CA LYS A 136 0.98 -13.68 -15.62
C LYS A 136 0.23 -13.81 -14.30
N TYR A 137 0.33 -12.82 -13.42
CA TYR A 137 -0.21 -12.84 -12.06
C TYR A 137 -1.26 -11.75 -11.90
N ASN A 138 -2.20 -11.95 -10.97
CA ASN A 138 -3.20 -10.93 -10.64
C ASN A 138 -2.89 -10.20 -9.33
N ILE A 139 -1.93 -10.69 -8.55
CA ILE A 139 -1.37 -9.96 -7.41
C ILE A 139 0.15 -9.93 -7.56
N VAL A 140 0.74 -8.74 -7.50
CA VAL A 140 2.19 -8.54 -7.43
C VAL A 140 2.53 -7.94 -6.08
N HIS A 141 3.31 -8.66 -5.29
CA HIS A 141 3.64 -8.30 -3.91
C HIS A 141 5.14 -8.00 -3.79
N PHE A 142 5.46 -6.84 -3.23
CA PHE A 142 6.81 -6.36 -2.98
C PHE A 142 7.03 -6.16 -1.47
N ALA A 143 7.68 -7.12 -0.82
CA ALA A 143 8.17 -7.04 0.56
C ALA A 143 9.58 -6.43 0.57
N THR A 144 9.67 -5.13 0.30
CA THR A 144 10.93 -4.41 0.12
C THR A 144 10.76 -2.92 0.36
N HIS A 145 11.89 -2.20 0.47
CA HIS A 145 11.90 -0.75 0.55
C HIS A 145 11.45 -0.11 -0.75
N ALA A 146 10.52 0.84 -0.65
CA ALA A 146 10.28 1.85 -1.68
C ALA A 146 10.55 3.24 -1.10
N ALA A 147 11.15 4.15 -1.86
CA ALA A 147 11.44 5.50 -1.41
C ALA A 147 10.72 6.52 -2.29
N PHE A 148 9.85 7.33 -1.70
CA PHE A 148 9.17 8.42 -2.39
C PHE A 148 9.83 9.76 -2.08
N VAL A 149 10.37 10.40 -3.12
CA VAL A 149 11.19 11.60 -3.01
C VAL A 149 10.33 12.84 -3.21
N ASN A 150 10.15 13.60 -2.14
CA ASN A 150 9.30 14.79 -2.17
C ASN A 150 9.89 15.85 -3.14
N GLY A 151 9.03 16.36 -4.03
CA GLY A 151 9.39 17.36 -5.04
C GLY A 151 10.10 16.82 -6.27
N HIS A 152 10.53 15.55 -6.23
CA HIS A 152 11.24 14.84 -7.31
C HIS A 152 10.65 13.43 -7.50
N PRO A 153 9.35 13.30 -7.86
CA PRO A 153 8.70 12.00 -7.99
C PRO A 153 9.43 11.06 -8.96
N GLU A 154 10.12 11.60 -9.97
CA GLU A 154 10.97 10.88 -10.92
C GLU A 154 12.15 10.14 -10.28
N GLU A 155 12.62 10.60 -9.11
CA GLU A 155 13.69 9.96 -8.34
C GLU A 155 13.18 8.92 -7.35
N SER A 156 11.85 8.73 -7.26
CA SER A 156 11.24 7.71 -6.40
C SER A 156 11.47 6.32 -6.97
N PHE A 157 11.69 5.32 -6.13
CA PHE A 157 12.01 3.97 -6.58
C PHE A 157 11.55 2.84 -5.65
N ILE A 158 11.46 1.64 -6.21
CA ILE A 158 11.38 0.35 -5.50
C ILE A 158 12.76 -0.31 -5.53
N LEU A 159 13.24 -0.78 -4.38
CA LEU A 159 14.49 -1.52 -4.25
C LEU A 159 14.27 -3.02 -4.41
N PHE A 160 15.14 -3.68 -5.17
CA PHE A 160 15.13 -5.12 -5.37
C PHE A 160 16.22 -5.80 -4.53
N GLY A 161 16.09 -7.11 -4.36
CA GLY A 161 16.96 -7.92 -3.51
C GLY A 161 18.42 -8.00 -3.97
N ASP A 162 18.70 -7.71 -5.25
CA ASP A 162 20.03 -7.58 -5.84
C ASP A 162 20.59 -6.15 -5.82
N GLY A 163 19.88 -5.21 -5.19
CA GLY A 163 20.24 -3.79 -5.13
C GLY A 163 19.85 -2.99 -6.37
N THR A 164 19.25 -3.62 -7.39
CA THR A 164 18.67 -2.88 -8.51
C THR A 164 17.45 -2.08 -8.08
N ARG A 165 17.10 -1.05 -8.85
CA ARG A 165 15.99 -0.14 -8.55
C ARG A 165 15.08 0.01 -9.76
N ALA A 166 13.77 0.05 -9.52
CA ALA A 166 12.80 0.52 -10.50
C ALA A 166 12.31 1.90 -10.07
N SER A 167 12.60 2.91 -10.88
CA SER A 167 12.10 4.27 -10.74
C SER A 167 10.63 4.38 -11.15
N LEU A 168 10.01 5.54 -10.91
CA LEU A 168 8.67 5.82 -11.43
C LEU A 168 8.57 5.69 -12.96
N LEU A 169 9.63 6.03 -13.70
CA LEU A 169 9.69 5.87 -15.16
C LEU A 169 9.78 4.39 -15.57
N ASP A 170 10.41 3.55 -14.76
CA ASP A 170 10.44 2.11 -15.06
C ASP A 170 9.03 1.51 -14.91
N VAL A 171 8.26 1.99 -13.93
CA VAL A 171 6.88 1.52 -13.70
C VAL A 171 5.97 1.83 -14.89
N THR A 172 6.18 2.94 -15.62
CA THR A 172 5.37 3.24 -16.81
C THR A 172 5.57 2.24 -17.95
N ASP A 173 6.69 1.53 -17.96
CA ASP A 173 6.99 0.51 -18.96
C ASP A 173 6.53 -0.89 -18.50
N TRP A 174 6.00 -1.04 -17.29
CA TRP A 174 5.48 -2.31 -16.80
C TRP A 174 4.19 -2.70 -17.52
N ASN A 175 4.08 -3.99 -17.85
CA ASN A 175 2.82 -4.57 -18.30
C ASN A 175 2.09 -5.19 -17.09
N LEU A 176 1.10 -4.47 -16.56
CA LEU A 176 0.28 -4.90 -15.44
C LEU A 176 -1.18 -5.17 -15.83
N SER A 177 -1.47 -5.39 -17.12
CA SER A 177 -2.85 -5.49 -17.62
C SER A 177 -3.70 -6.60 -16.98
N ASN A 178 -3.06 -7.63 -16.42
CA ASN A 178 -3.71 -8.74 -15.71
C ASN A 178 -3.65 -8.59 -14.18
N VAL A 179 -3.00 -7.55 -13.67
CA VAL A 179 -2.77 -7.33 -12.24
C VAL A 179 -3.97 -6.58 -11.65
N GLU A 180 -4.58 -7.14 -10.62
CA GLU A 180 -5.64 -6.46 -9.88
C GLU A 180 -5.13 -5.69 -8.67
N LEU A 181 -4.01 -6.15 -8.11
CA LEU A 181 -3.43 -5.54 -6.93
C LEU A 181 -1.91 -5.60 -6.97
N VAL A 182 -1.29 -4.42 -6.89
CA VAL A 182 0.10 -4.28 -6.49
C VAL A 182 0.17 -4.00 -4.99
N VAL A 183 0.99 -4.74 -4.25
CA VAL A 183 1.23 -4.50 -2.82
C VAL A 183 2.65 -4.04 -2.62
N LEU A 184 2.82 -2.85 -2.06
CA LEU A 184 4.11 -2.31 -1.65
C LEU A 184 4.15 -2.35 -0.12
N SER A 185 4.71 -3.43 0.42
CA SER A 185 4.59 -3.77 1.84
C SER A 185 5.42 -2.85 2.74
N ALA A 186 6.61 -2.44 2.29
CA ALA A 186 7.50 -1.57 3.06
C ALA A 186 7.87 -0.30 2.27
N CYS A 187 6.95 0.66 2.10
CA CYS A 187 7.32 1.98 1.59
C CYS A 187 7.83 2.91 2.69
N GLN A 188 8.72 3.80 2.29
CA GLN A 188 9.14 5.01 2.96
C GLN A 188 8.68 6.20 2.10
N THR A 189 7.65 6.91 2.55
CA THR A 189 7.25 8.18 1.91
C THR A 189 8.01 9.36 2.50
N GLY A 190 8.01 10.48 1.78
CA GLY A 190 8.38 11.76 2.38
C GLY A 190 9.87 11.88 2.68
N VAL A 191 10.72 11.33 1.81
CA VAL A 191 12.15 11.49 1.90
C VAL A 191 12.52 12.98 1.75
N GLY A 192 12.62 13.72 2.87
CA GLY A 192 12.55 15.19 2.85
C GLY A 192 12.50 15.78 4.28
N LYS A 193 12.84 17.06 4.46
CA LYS A 193 12.67 17.76 5.77
C LYS A 193 11.35 18.57 5.84
N GLN A 194 10.67 18.74 4.71
CA GLN A 194 9.44 19.51 4.59
C GLN A 194 8.38 18.62 3.95
N LEU A 195 7.13 18.75 4.41
CA LEU A 195 5.97 18.17 3.76
C LEU A 195 5.71 18.94 2.46
N GLY A 196 5.51 18.20 1.38
CA GLY A 196 5.11 18.76 0.09
C GLY A 196 3.59 18.83 0.01
N ASN A 197 3.05 18.38 -1.12
CA ASN A 197 1.62 18.26 -1.36
C ASN A 197 1.16 16.80 -1.49
N GLY A 198 2.01 15.82 -1.17
CA GLY A 198 1.71 14.39 -1.18
C GLY A 198 1.43 13.79 -2.55
N VAL A 199 1.78 14.49 -3.64
CA VAL A 199 1.60 13.99 -5.01
C VAL A 199 2.42 12.74 -5.26
N GLU A 200 3.56 12.57 -4.60
CA GLU A 200 4.42 11.40 -4.75
C GLU A 200 3.71 10.08 -4.36
N ILE A 201 2.82 10.12 -3.37
CA ILE A 201 2.12 8.94 -2.85
C ILE A 201 1.06 8.47 -3.84
N LEU A 202 0.16 9.38 -4.22
CA LEU A 202 -0.92 9.07 -5.17
C LEU A 202 -0.42 9.02 -6.61
N GLY A 203 0.68 9.72 -6.93
CA GLY A 203 1.32 9.70 -8.23
C GLY A 203 1.92 8.33 -8.54
N PHE A 204 2.51 7.65 -7.56
CA PHE A 204 2.96 6.27 -7.76
C PHE A 204 1.80 5.30 -7.99
N GLY A 205 0.74 5.40 -7.18
CA GLY A 205 -0.49 4.63 -7.40
C GLY A 205 -1.11 4.92 -8.77
N TYR A 206 -1.13 6.18 -9.20
CA TYR A 206 -1.58 6.59 -10.54
C TYR A 206 -0.74 5.92 -11.64
N GLN A 207 0.59 5.92 -11.55
CA GLN A 207 1.42 5.26 -12.56
C GLN A 207 1.25 3.74 -12.60
N ILE A 208 1.08 3.09 -11.44
CA ILE A 208 0.73 1.66 -11.40
C ILE A 208 -0.61 1.41 -12.11
N GLN A 209 -1.58 2.30 -11.94
CA GLN A 209 -2.85 2.19 -12.64
C GLN A 209 -2.72 2.40 -14.15
N GLU A 210 -1.92 3.38 -14.59
CA GLU A 210 -1.63 3.60 -16.02
C GLU A 210 -0.89 2.40 -16.65
N ALA A 211 -0.04 1.72 -15.88
CA ALA A 211 0.61 0.46 -16.30
C ALA A 211 -0.37 -0.73 -16.39
N GLY A 212 -1.62 -0.57 -15.95
CA GLY A 212 -2.72 -1.51 -16.14
C GLY A 212 -3.27 -2.15 -14.87
N ALA A 213 -2.65 -1.93 -13.71
CA ALA A 213 -3.15 -2.55 -12.48
C ALA A 213 -4.39 -1.84 -11.94
N LEU A 214 -5.33 -2.58 -11.34
CA LEU A 214 -6.56 -1.95 -10.86
C LEU A 214 -6.37 -1.16 -9.56
N ALA A 215 -5.51 -1.65 -8.67
CA ALA A 215 -5.27 -1.03 -7.36
C ALA A 215 -3.83 -1.22 -6.86
N THR A 216 -3.46 -0.37 -5.92
CA THR A 216 -2.19 -0.42 -5.19
C THR A 216 -2.43 -0.28 -3.70
N LEU A 217 -1.90 -1.20 -2.90
CA LEU A 217 -1.73 -1.02 -1.46
C LEU A 217 -0.33 -0.45 -1.21
N ALA A 218 -0.25 0.68 -0.50
CA ALA A 218 1.00 1.34 -0.17
C ALA A 218 0.95 1.95 1.25
N THR A 219 2.11 2.36 1.78
CA THR A 219 2.21 3.00 3.10
C THR A 219 2.44 4.51 3.00
N LEU A 220 1.82 5.28 3.90
CA LEU A 220 1.95 6.74 4.00
C LEU A 220 3.21 7.22 4.73
N TRP A 221 3.94 6.34 5.42
CA TRP A 221 5.22 6.58 6.09
C TRP A 221 5.97 5.26 6.28
N GLN A 222 7.20 5.34 6.78
CA GLN A 222 8.02 4.18 7.10
C GLN A 222 7.33 3.31 8.16
N VAL A 223 7.12 2.05 7.83
CA VAL A 223 6.49 1.05 8.71
C VAL A 223 7.54 0.20 9.42
N ASP A 224 7.13 -0.36 10.56
CA ASP A 224 7.88 -1.38 11.29
C ASP A 224 7.79 -2.72 10.56
N ASP A 225 8.91 -3.43 10.45
CA ASP A 225 9.01 -4.68 9.67
C ASP A 225 8.12 -5.79 10.26
N GLN A 226 8.16 -5.99 11.59
CA GLN A 226 7.33 -7.01 12.24
C GLN A 226 5.84 -6.64 12.20
N GLY A 227 5.48 -5.39 12.49
CA GLY A 227 4.09 -4.94 12.41
C GLY A 227 3.52 -5.03 10.98
N THR A 228 4.35 -4.83 9.96
CA THR A 228 3.98 -5.01 8.55
C THR A 228 3.68 -6.47 8.24
N HIS A 229 4.53 -7.39 8.71
CA HIS A 229 4.30 -8.83 8.56
C HIS A 229 2.95 -9.25 9.13
N GLU A 230 2.61 -8.82 10.36
CA GLU A 230 1.33 -9.14 10.98
C GLU A 230 0.15 -8.53 10.20
N PHE A 231 0.26 -7.27 9.79
CA PHE A 231 -0.73 -6.62 8.93
C PHE A 231 -0.98 -7.41 7.64
N MET A 232 0.09 -7.82 6.96
CA MET A 232 0.00 -8.53 5.69
C MET A 232 -0.59 -9.94 5.86
N ASN A 233 -0.26 -10.63 6.95
CA ASN A 233 -0.88 -11.91 7.28
C ASN A 233 -2.41 -11.79 7.40
N ASP A 234 -2.91 -10.78 8.13
CA ASP A 234 -4.35 -10.57 8.28
C ASP A 234 -5.01 -10.06 6.99
N PHE A 235 -4.32 -9.20 6.23
CA PHE A 235 -4.76 -8.70 4.93
C PHE A 235 -4.99 -9.85 3.94
N TYR A 236 -3.99 -10.73 3.77
CA TYR A 236 -4.08 -11.86 2.85
C TYR A 236 -5.02 -12.96 3.35
N ALA A 237 -5.14 -13.16 4.67
CA ALA A 237 -6.15 -14.04 5.25
C ALA A 237 -7.58 -13.54 4.92
N ALA A 238 -7.81 -12.23 4.98
CA ALA A 238 -9.09 -11.64 4.59
C ALA A 238 -9.39 -11.83 3.09
N LEU A 239 -8.41 -11.58 2.21
CA LEU A 239 -8.55 -11.81 0.76
C LEU A 239 -8.85 -13.29 0.45
N LYS A 240 -8.14 -14.22 1.08
CA LYS A 240 -8.37 -15.66 0.93
C LYS A 240 -9.80 -16.07 1.31
N ASN A 241 -10.40 -15.36 2.26
CA ASN A 241 -11.76 -15.57 2.72
C ASN A 241 -12.81 -14.75 1.94
N GLY A 242 -12.47 -14.25 0.74
CA GLY A 242 -13.40 -13.59 -0.17
C GLY A 242 -13.69 -12.12 0.15
N ALA A 243 -12.88 -11.48 1.00
CA ALA A 243 -12.99 -10.03 1.20
C ALA A 243 -12.56 -9.27 -0.07
N THR A 244 -13.24 -8.16 -0.36
CA THR A 244 -12.72 -7.17 -1.32
C THR A 244 -11.39 -6.59 -0.84
N LYS A 245 -10.63 -5.95 -1.75
CA LYS A 245 -9.33 -5.33 -1.42
C LYS A 245 -9.48 -4.29 -0.28
N SER A 246 -10.50 -3.45 -0.36
CA SER A 246 -10.80 -2.45 0.69
C SER A 246 -11.26 -3.07 2.01
N GLU A 247 -12.00 -4.18 1.97
CA GLU A 247 -12.38 -4.94 3.18
C GLU A 247 -11.17 -5.61 3.83
N ALA A 248 -10.25 -6.15 3.03
CA ALA A 248 -9.06 -6.79 3.53
C ALA A 248 -8.15 -5.79 4.27
N VAL A 249 -7.95 -4.59 3.71
CA VAL A 249 -7.23 -3.51 4.40
C VAL A 249 -7.92 -3.14 5.71
N GLN A 250 -9.24 -2.93 5.68
CA GLN A 250 -10.00 -2.58 6.88
C GLN A 250 -9.87 -3.65 7.98
N LYS A 251 -10.01 -4.93 7.62
CA LYS A 251 -9.89 -6.05 8.57
C LYS A 251 -8.50 -6.13 9.19
N ALA A 252 -7.45 -5.96 8.40
CA ALA A 252 -6.08 -5.92 8.91
C ALA A 252 -5.86 -4.74 9.86
N GLN A 253 -6.35 -3.53 9.51
CA GLN A 253 -6.26 -2.36 10.39
C GLN A 253 -7.00 -2.57 11.72
N ILE A 254 -8.21 -3.12 11.69
CA ILE A 254 -8.98 -3.42 12.90
C ILE A 254 -8.30 -4.50 13.76
N SER A 255 -7.71 -5.53 13.13
CA SER A 255 -6.96 -6.56 13.85
C SER A 255 -5.77 -5.94 14.61
N MET A 256 -5.00 -5.08 13.93
CA MET A 256 -3.86 -4.37 14.53
C MET A 256 -4.28 -3.45 15.68
N ILE A 257 -5.41 -2.74 15.57
CA ILE A 257 -5.97 -1.91 16.66
C ILE A 257 -6.18 -2.74 17.94
N ASN A 258 -6.46 -4.04 17.83
CA ASN A 258 -6.72 -4.95 18.93
C ASN A 258 -5.51 -5.83 19.32
N SER A 259 -4.31 -5.51 18.84
CA SER A 259 -3.07 -6.26 19.12
C SER A 259 -2.02 -5.40 19.84
N GLU A 260 -0.83 -5.96 20.02
CA GLU A 260 0.35 -5.21 20.52
C GLU A 260 0.78 -4.07 19.58
N PHE A 261 0.32 -4.08 18.32
CA PHE A 261 0.53 -3.03 17.33
C PHE A 261 -0.63 -2.02 17.25
N SER A 262 -1.36 -1.83 18.35
CA SER A 262 -2.56 -0.97 18.43
C SER A 262 -2.33 0.50 18.13
N HIS A 263 -1.09 1.00 18.27
CA HIS A 263 -0.78 2.39 17.99
C HIS A 263 -0.94 2.70 16.48
N PRO A 264 -1.61 3.81 16.09
CA PRO A 264 -1.86 4.17 14.68
C PRO A 264 -0.63 4.20 13.77
N TYR A 265 0.55 4.41 14.35
CA TYR A 265 1.82 4.29 13.62
C TYR A 265 1.94 3.00 12.80
N TYR A 266 1.45 1.87 13.32
CA TYR A 266 1.60 0.56 12.68
C TYR A 266 0.55 0.29 11.59
N TRP A 267 -0.70 0.71 11.78
CA TRP A 267 -1.81 0.29 10.90
C TRP A 267 -2.39 1.41 10.04
N ALA A 268 -2.29 2.67 10.48
CA ALA A 268 -2.82 3.80 9.73
C ALA A 268 -2.06 4.17 8.44
N PRO A 269 -0.78 3.80 8.20
CA PRO A 269 -0.14 4.19 6.96
C PRO A 269 -0.67 3.44 5.75
N PHE A 270 -1.20 2.22 5.93
CA PHE A 270 -1.67 1.40 4.84
C PHE A 270 -2.91 2.03 4.19
N ILE A 271 -2.76 2.43 2.94
CA ILE A 271 -3.83 3.00 2.11
C ILE A 271 -3.97 2.21 0.82
N LEU A 272 -5.21 1.99 0.41
CA LEU A 272 -5.54 1.39 -0.87
C LEU A 272 -5.86 2.49 -1.87
N ILE A 273 -5.22 2.47 -3.02
CA ILE A 273 -5.36 3.45 -4.11
C ILE A 273 -5.90 2.71 -5.33
N GLY A 274 -6.97 3.19 -5.97
CA GLY A 274 -7.52 2.56 -7.18
C GLY A 274 -8.87 1.89 -6.96
N ASN A 275 -9.16 0.85 -7.75
CA ASN A 275 -10.39 0.08 -7.61
C ASN A 275 -10.26 -0.93 -6.46
N GLY A 276 -10.80 -0.60 -5.29
CA GLY A 276 -10.74 -1.46 -4.10
C GLY A 276 -11.86 -2.48 -3.96
N PHE A 277 -12.66 -2.70 -5.01
CA PHE A 277 -13.89 -3.50 -4.98
C PHE A 277 -13.78 -4.78 -5.81
#